data_AF-A0A5J4LD35-F1
#
_entry.id   AF-A0A5J4LD35-F1
#
_cell.length_a   1.000
_cell.length_b   1.000
_cell.length_c   1.000
_cell.angle_alpha   90.00
_cell.angle_beta   90.00
_cell.angle_gamma   90.00
#
_symmetry.space_group_name_H-M   'P 1'
#
loop_
_entity.id
_entity.type
_entity.pdbx_description
1 polymer ?
#
loop_
_entity_poly.entity_id
_entity_poly.type
_entity_poly.pdbx_seq_one_letter_code
_entity_poly.pdbx_strand_id
1 'polypeptide(L)'
;MPPQLIAPTVAVHASFLAAMAEFRADGTEHVPHSGLARELRTWAGRWPTAEGFAAYVGTVGDAAPVERADGVVPVTTRWWVADGVYLGRVTFRHRLTDELLHYGGHIGYAVRPGARRQGHATAMLRAALPVAHHELGIDPVLVTCDDTNTGSRKVIESCGGIFEDRRDEKLRYWIHAPATAAGR
;
A
#
# COMPACT_ATOMS: atom_id res chain seq x y z
N MET A 1 -7.92 -13.02 -16.00
CA MET A 1 -8.78 -11.96 -15.43
C MET A 1 -7.92 -10.73 -15.18
N PRO A 2 -8.46 -9.51 -15.39
CA PRO A 2 -7.68 -8.31 -15.10
C PRO A 2 -7.27 -8.27 -13.61
N PRO A 3 -6.11 -7.67 -13.29
CA PRO A 3 -5.71 -7.51 -11.90
C PRO A 3 -6.71 -6.68 -11.10
N GLN A 4 -6.92 -7.04 -9.83
CA GLN A 4 -7.89 -6.38 -8.92
C GLN A 4 -7.36 -6.29 -7.48
N LEU A 5 -7.87 -5.31 -6.74
CA LEU A 5 -7.68 -5.20 -5.29
C LEU A 5 -8.64 -6.15 -4.58
N ILE A 6 -8.11 -7.10 -3.83
CA ILE A 6 -8.88 -8.05 -3.02
C ILE A 6 -8.42 -8.02 -1.56
N ALA A 7 -9.24 -8.57 -0.67
CA ALA A 7 -8.78 -8.89 0.68
C ALA A 7 -7.61 -9.90 0.62
N PRO A 8 -6.63 -9.81 1.55
CA PRO A 8 -5.60 -10.82 1.71
C PRO A 8 -6.20 -12.23 1.77
N THR A 9 -5.56 -13.19 1.12
CA THR A 9 -6.10 -14.55 1.00
C THR A 9 -4.99 -15.60 0.98
N VAL A 10 -5.25 -16.75 1.60
CA VAL A 10 -4.32 -17.88 1.57
C VAL A 10 -4.13 -18.47 0.17
N ALA A 11 -5.06 -18.20 -0.76
CA ALA A 11 -5.05 -18.78 -2.11
C ALA A 11 -3.81 -18.41 -2.94
N VAL A 12 -3.13 -17.29 -2.64
CA VAL A 12 -1.98 -16.81 -3.41
C VAL A 12 -0.63 -17.17 -2.79
N HIS A 13 -0.60 -18.07 -1.80
CA HIS A 13 0.56 -18.39 -0.95
C HIS A 13 1.88 -18.56 -1.70
N ALA A 14 1.92 -19.43 -2.72
CA ALA A 14 3.13 -19.69 -3.49
C ALA A 14 3.67 -18.43 -4.19
N SER A 15 2.78 -17.67 -4.85
CA SER A 15 3.15 -16.43 -5.54
C SER A 15 3.53 -15.30 -4.59
N PHE A 16 2.92 -15.27 -3.39
CA PHE A 16 3.29 -14.34 -2.33
C PHE A 16 4.72 -14.62 -1.83
N LEU A 17 5.07 -15.87 -1.57
CA LEU A 17 6.42 -16.25 -1.14
C LEU A 17 7.48 -15.85 -2.19
N ALA A 18 7.20 -16.11 -3.47
CA ALA A 18 8.07 -15.68 -4.56
C ALA A 18 8.25 -14.15 -4.57
N ALA A 19 7.16 -13.39 -4.41
CA ALA A 19 7.22 -11.94 -4.33
C ALA A 19 8.03 -11.45 -3.11
N MET A 20 7.86 -12.07 -1.93
CA MET A 20 8.62 -11.70 -0.73
C MET A 20 10.12 -12.00 -0.88
N ALA A 21 10.48 -13.08 -1.56
CA ALA A 21 11.87 -13.36 -1.90
C ALA A 21 12.47 -12.29 -2.82
N GLU A 22 11.72 -11.84 -3.83
CA GLU A 22 12.14 -10.74 -4.71
C GLU A 22 12.31 -9.41 -3.94
N PHE A 23 11.39 -9.07 -3.05
CA PHE A 23 11.51 -7.88 -2.20
C PHE A 23 12.68 -7.96 -1.22
N ARG A 24 13.10 -9.15 -0.81
CA ARG A 24 14.34 -9.30 -0.02
C ARG A 24 15.57 -9.07 -0.90
N ALA A 25 15.58 -9.67 -2.09
CA ALA A 25 16.67 -9.54 -3.04
C ALA A 25 16.90 -8.10 -3.53
N ASP A 26 15.85 -7.28 -3.60
CA ASP A 26 15.96 -5.86 -3.96
C ASP A 26 16.25 -4.91 -2.77
N GLY A 27 16.44 -5.46 -1.57
CA GLY A 27 16.80 -4.71 -0.38
C GLY A 27 15.63 -4.03 0.33
N THR A 28 14.37 -4.28 -0.05
CA THR A 28 13.18 -3.67 0.57
C THR A 28 13.14 -3.86 2.09
N GLU A 29 13.70 -4.96 2.62
CA GLU A 29 13.74 -5.22 4.07
C GLU A 29 14.56 -4.19 4.88
N HIS A 30 15.38 -3.37 4.21
CA HIS A 30 16.20 -2.31 4.84
C HIS A 30 15.58 -0.91 4.71
N VAL A 31 14.44 -0.78 4.02
CA VAL A 31 13.80 0.52 3.82
C VAL A 31 13.23 1.03 5.15
N PRO A 32 13.64 2.21 5.63
CA PRO A 32 13.17 2.75 6.90
C PRO A 32 11.69 3.16 6.81
N HIS A 33 10.99 3.12 7.94
CA HIS A 33 9.56 3.45 8.05
C HIS A 33 8.60 2.69 7.10
N SER A 34 9.07 1.60 6.48
CA SER A 34 8.26 0.76 5.59
C SER A 34 7.59 -0.38 6.36
N GLY A 35 6.26 -0.44 6.28
CA GLY A 35 5.47 -1.56 6.82
C GLY A 35 5.87 -2.89 6.17
N LEU A 36 6.16 -2.89 4.86
CA LEU A 36 6.59 -4.11 4.14
C LEU A 36 7.96 -4.57 4.65
N ALA A 37 8.89 -3.64 4.86
CA ALA A 37 10.20 -3.95 5.41
C ALA A 37 10.09 -4.59 6.80
N ARG A 38 9.26 -4.02 7.68
CA ARG A 38 8.99 -4.59 9.01
C ARG A 38 8.42 -6.00 8.90
N GLU A 39 7.40 -6.21 8.07
CA GLU A 39 6.76 -7.52 7.89
C GLU A 39 7.72 -8.56 7.31
N LEU A 40 8.56 -8.18 6.33
CA LEU A 40 9.63 -9.02 5.81
C LEU A 40 10.52 -9.54 6.94
N ARG A 41 10.92 -8.68 7.89
CA ARG A 41 11.77 -9.09 9.02
C ARG A 41 11.05 -9.94 10.07
N THR A 42 9.78 -9.65 10.36
CA THR A 42 9.05 -10.30 11.47
C THR A 42 8.37 -11.60 11.09
N TRP A 43 7.93 -11.75 9.84
CA TRP A 43 7.10 -12.89 9.41
C TRP A 43 7.82 -13.88 8.49
N ALA A 44 9.04 -13.57 8.03
CA ALA A 44 9.79 -14.38 7.07
C ALA A 44 9.83 -15.88 7.39
N GLY A 45 10.11 -16.21 8.65
CA GLY A 45 10.25 -17.59 9.10
C GLY A 45 8.92 -18.34 9.25
N ARG A 46 7.79 -17.63 9.21
CA ARG A 46 6.44 -18.20 9.41
C ARG A 46 5.70 -18.36 8.08
N TRP A 47 5.90 -17.46 7.13
CA TRP A 47 5.23 -17.54 5.83
C TRP A 47 5.41 -18.86 5.07
N PRO A 48 6.51 -19.63 5.16
CA PRO A 48 6.63 -20.87 4.40
C PRO A 48 5.60 -21.94 4.76
N THR A 49 5.07 -21.95 5.99
CA THR A 49 4.06 -22.93 6.41
C THR A 49 2.65 -22.42 6.13
N ALA A 50 1.72 -23.34 5.85
CA ALA A 50 0.31 -22.99 5.63
C ALA A 50 -0.30 -22.27 6.85
N GLU A 51 0.01 -22.76 8.06
CA GLU A 51 -0.44 -22.17 9.31
C GLU A 51 0.12 -20.75 9.53
N GLY A 52 1.44 -20.59 9.34
CA GLY A 52 2.08 -19.29 9.54
C GLY A 52 1.64 -18.25 8.51
N PHE A 53 1.38 -18.69 7.27
CA PHE A 53 0.78 -17.82 6.25
C PHE A 53 -0.68 -17.47 6.54
N ALA A 54 -1.50 -18.44 6.98
CA ALA A 54 -2.88 -18.18 7.37
C ALA A 54 -2.97 -17.20 8.55
N ALA A 55 -2.11 -17.35 9.56
CA ALA A 55 -2.03 -16.42 10.69
C ALA A 55 -1.65 -15.00 10.23
N TYR A 56 -0.70 -14.88 9.29
CA TYR A 56 -0.36 -13.60 8.69
C TYR A 56 -1.54 -13.00 7.92
N VAL A 57 -2.20 -13.78 7.05
CA VAL A 57 -3.37 -13.35 6.27
C VAL A 57 -4.49 -12.84 7.18
N GLY A 58 -4.78 -13.54 8.28
CA GLY A 58 -5.73 -13.05 9.29
C GLY A 58 -5.29 -11.71 9.88
N THR A 59 -4.02 -11.62 10.30
CA THR A 59 -3.45 -10.40 10.89
C THR A 59 -3.51 -9.18 9.96
N VAL A 60 -3.26 -9.35 8.65
CA VAL A 60 -3.27 -8.21 7.70
C VAL A 60 -4.63 -8.00 7.02
N GLY A 61 -5.49 -9.01 7.02
CA GLY A 61 -6.86 -8.94 6.51
C GLY A 61 -7.80 -8.22 7.48
N ASP A 62 -7.56 -8.38 8.78
CA ASP A 62 -8.32 -7.70 9.82
C ASP A 62 -7.85 -6.25 9.95
N ALA A 63 -8.70 -5.31 9.54
CA ALA A 63 -8.48 -3.91 9.90
C ALA A 63 -8.72 -3.76 11.40
N ALA A 64 -7.69 -3.36 12.17
CA ALA A 64 -7.85 -3.09 13.59
C ALA A 64 -8.97 -2.03 13.76
N PRO A 65 -10.06 -2.32 14.51
CA PRO A 65 -11.26 -1.50 14.50
C PRO A 65 -11.10 -0.17 15.24
N VAL A 66 -10.06 -0.01 16.06
CA VAL A 66 -9.88 1.15 16.93
C VAL A 66 -8.40 1.55 16.97
N GLU A 67 -8.16 2.86 17.01
CA GLU A 67 -6.87 3.43 17.39
C GLU A 67 -6.38 2.84 18.71
N ARG A 68 -5.13 2.38 18.72
CA ARG A 68 -4.48 1.96 19.96
C ARG A 68 -3.81 3.17 20.61
N ALA A 69 -3.80 3.19 21.94
CA ALA A 69 -3.20 4.26 22.73
C ALA A 69 -1.69 4.47 22.47
N ASP A 70 -1.03 3.52 21.80
CA ASP A 70 0.37 3.59 21.37
C ASP A 70 0.58 4.31 20.02
N GLY A 71 -0.46 4.96 19.48
CA GLY A 71 -0.38 5.72 18.24
C GLY A 71 -0.56 4.89 16.97
N VAL A 72 -0.83 3.58 17.08
CA VAL A 72 -1.16 2.75 15.92
C VAL A 72 -2.54 3.12 15.39
N VAL A 73 -2.57 3.55 14.13
CA VAL A 73 -3.79 3.87 13.40
C VAL A 73 -4.44 2.59 12.85
N PRO A 74 -5.77 2.54 12.69
CA PRO A 74 -6.42 1.52 11.87
C PRO A 74 -5.82 1.47 10.46
N VAL A 75 -5.46 0.27 10.02
CA VAL A 75 -4.89 0.03 8.68
C VAL A 75 -5.69 -1.07 7.98
N THR A 76 -6.17 -0.78 6.77
CA THR A 76 -6.71 -1.79 5.86
C THR A 76 -5.64 -2.17 4.85
N THR A 77 -5.44 -3.47 4.61
CA THR A 77 -4.58 -3.96 3.53
C THR A 77 -5.43 -4.60 2.43
N ARG A 78 -5.07 -4.34 1.17
CA ARG A 78 -5.61 -5.02 -0.01
C ARG A 78 -4.45 -5.53 -0.87
N TRP A 79 -4.65 -6.68 -1.48
CA TRP A 79 -3.66 -7.30 -2.38
C TRP A 79 -4.08 -7.12 -3.83
N TRP A 80 -3.10 -6.83 -4.67
CA TRP A 80 -3.27 -6.72 -6.11
C TRP A 80 -3.01 -8.08 -6.72
N VAL A 81 -4.06 -8.72 -7.25
CA VAL A 81 -4.02 -10.12 -7.71
C VAL A 81 -4.61 -10.24 -9.10
N ALA A 82 -3.96 -11.03 -9.97
CA ALA A 82 -4.46 -11.42 -11.27
C ALA A 82 -4.30 -12.93 -11.44
N ASP A 83 -5.35 -13.63 -11.85
CA ASP A 83 -5.32 -15.08 -12.12
C ASP A 83 -4.68 -15.91 -10.99
N GLY A 84 -4.99 -15.57 -9.74
CA GLY A 84 -4.46 -16.26 -8.55
C GLY A 84 -3.00 -15.94 -8.23
N VAL A 85 -2.39 -14.96 -8.91
CA VAL A 85 -1.00 -14.53 -8.70
C VAL A 85 -0.97 -13.20 -7.95
N TYR A 86 -0.24 -13.17 -6.84
CA TYR A 86 0.08 -11.95 -6.10
C TYR A 86 1.05 -11.06 -6.88
N LEU A 87 0.65 -9.82 -7.12
CA LEU A 87 1.41 -8.82 -7.88
C LEU A 87 1.81 -7.60 -7.04
N GLY A 88 1.25 -7.45 -5.84
CA GLY A 88 1.54 -6.32 -4.97
C GLY A 88 0.49 -6.09 -3.89
N ARG A 89 0.62 -4.98 -3.19
CA ARG A 89 -0.32 -4.58 -2.12
C ARG A 89 -0.52 -3.09 -2.04
N VAL A 90 -1.66 -2.71 -1.48
CA VAL A 90 -2.01 -1.36 -1.05
C VAL A 90 -2.37 -1.41 0.42
N THR A 91 -1.86 -0.45 1.19
CA THR A 91 -2.20 -0.23 2.60
C THR A 91 -2.85 1.12 2.74
N PHE A 92 -4.00 1.16 3.41
CA PHE A 92 -4.78 2.35 3.73
C PHE A 92 -4.64 2.62 5.22
N ARG A 93 -4.03 3.73 5.59
CA ARG A 93 -3.99 4.26 6.96
C ARG A 93 -5.20 5.17 7.09
N HIS A 94 -6.11 4.87 8.01
CA HIS A 94 -7.42 5.54 8.08
C HIS A 94 -7.34 6.97 8.62
N ARG A 95 -6.22 7.32 9.24
CA ARG A 95 -5.90 8.65 9.76
C ARG A 95 -4.39 8.84 9.76
N LEU A 96 -3.95 10.08 9.91
CA LEU A 96 -2.53 10.40 10.01
C LEU A 96 -2.18 10.85 11.42
N THR A 97 -1.17 10.22 12.01
CA THR A 97 -0.39 10.79 13.11
C THR A 97 0.63 11.78 12.55
N ASP A 98 1.34 12.50 13.42
CA ASP A 98 2.43 13.38 12.99
C ASP A 98 3.47 12.62 12.16
N GLU A 99 3.90 11.43 12.57
CA GLU A 99 4.84 10.63 11.77
C GLU A 99 4.27 10.28 10.39
N LEU A 100 2.98 9.92 10.31
CA LEU A 100 2.33 9.59 9.04
C LEU A 100 2.12 10.83 8.16
N LEU A 101 1.87 12.00 8.73
CA LEU A 101 1.82 13.26 8.00
C LEU A 101 3.16 13.59 7.34
N HIS A 102 4.27 13.25 8.00
CA HIS A 102 5.61 13.53 7.50
C HIS A 102 6.13 12.47 6.51
N TYR A 103 6.03 11.18 6.86
CA TYR A 103 6.73 10.12 6.12
C TYR A 103 5.81 9.10 5.46
N GLY A 104 4.59 8.90 5.97
CA GLY A 104 3.78 7.73 5.66
C GLY A 104 2.65 7.92 4.66
N GLY A 105 1.91 9.03 4.76
CA GLY A 105 0.65 9.24 4.05
C GLY A 105 -0.46 8.25 4.44
N HIS A 106 -1.62 8.45 3.81
CA HIS A 106 -2.79 7.58 3.94
C HIS A 106 -2.60 6.31 3.11
N ILE A 107 -2.03 6.43 1.92
CA ILE A 107 -1.85 5.28 1.01
C ILE A 107 -0.37 4.95 0.87
N GLY A 108 -0.03 3.70 1.16
CA GLY A 108 1.23 3.07 0.75
C GLY A 108 0.95 1.95 -0.24
N TYR A 109 1.78 1.80 -1.28
CA TYR A 109 1.66 0.71 -2.25
C TYR A 109 3.02 0.11 -2.60
N ALA A 110 3.04 -1.18 -2.89
CA ALA A 110 4.24 -1.89 -3.33
C ALA A 110 3.89 -2.90 -4.42
N VAL A 111 4.56 -2.79 -5.57
CA VAL A 111 4.47 -3.74 -6.69
C VAL A 111 5.60 -4.74 -6.56
N ARG A 112 5.27 -6.04 -6.71
CA ARG A 112 6.23 -7.14 -6.80
C ARG A 112 7.35 -6.77 -7.78
N PRO A 113 8.64 -6.93 -7.42
CA PRO A 113 9.75 -6.48 -8.27
C PRO A 113 9.69 -6.97 -9.72
N GLY A 114 9.43 -8.26 -9.94
CA GLY A 114 9.29 -8.86 -11.28
C GLY A 114 8.07 -8.38 -12.08
N ALA A 115 7.10 -7.73 -11.43
CA ALA A 115 5.90 -7.18 -12.07
C ALA A 115 5.98 -5.64 -12.28
N ARG A 116 7.11 -5.00 -11.95
CA ARG A 116 7.30 -3.55 -12.13
C ARG A 116 7.38 -3.18 -13.60
N ARG A 117 7.15 -1.89 -13.90
CA ARG A 117 7.16 -1.29 -15.25
C ARG A 117 6.08 -1.85 -16.22
N GLN A 118 5.04 -2.47 -15.68
CA GLN A 118 3.90 -3.01 -16.44
C GLN A 118 2.60 -2.24 -16.17
N GLY A 119 2.70 -1.02 -15.62
CA GLY A 119 1.53 -0.16 -15.32
C GLY A 119 0.80 -0.48 -14.01
N HIS A 120 1.19 -1.53 -13.27
CA HIS A 120 0.49 -1.95 -12.05
C HIS A 120 0.43 -0.88 -10.96
N ALA A 121 1.49 -0.10 -10.73
CA ALA A 121 1.47 0.93 -9.68
C ALA A 121 0.38 2.00 -9.94
N THR A 122 0.27 2.48 -11.17
CA THR A 122 -0.80 3.42 -11.59
C THR A 122 -2.17 2.77 -11.47
N ALA A 123 -2.34 1.53 -11.93
CA ALA A 123 -3.61 0.83 -11.83
C ALA A 123 -4.03 0.60 -10.36
N MET A 124 -3.08 0.22 -9.50
CA MET A 124 -3.31 0.03 -8.07
C MET A 124 -3.71 1.33 -7.38
N LEU A 125 -3.02 2.45 -7.64
CA LEU A 125 -3.36 3.73 -7.02
C LEU A 125 -4.73 4.22 -7.50
N ARG A 126 -5.03 4.12 -8.80
CA ARG A 126 -6.36 4.46 -9.34
C ARG A 126 -7.48 3.61 -8.75
N ALA A 127 -7.25 2.31 -8.54
CA ALA A 127 -8.21 1.43 -7.90
C ALA A 127 -8.35 1.70 -6.39
N ALA A 128 -7.30 2.19 -5.74
CA ALA A 128 -7.28 2.48 -4.32
C ALA A 128 -8.01 3.79 -3.98
N LEU A 129 -7.97 4.81 -4.84
CA LEU A 129 -8.57 6.12 -4.55
C LEU A 129 -10.10 6.05 -4.28
N PRO A 130 -10.92 5.33 -5.09
CA PRO A 130 -12.34 5.15 -4.77
C PRO A 130 -12.59 4.48 -3.41
N VAL A 131 -11.76 3.49 -3.04
CA VAL A 131 -11.84 2.83 -1.72
C VAL A 131 -11.56 3.86 -0.62
N ALA A 132 -10.51 4.66 -0.76
CA ALA A 132 -10.15 5.67 0.23
C ALA A 132 -11.24 6.76 0.36
N HIS A 133 -11.73 7.31 -0.75
CA HIS A 133 -12.70 8.41 -0.72
C HIS A 133 -14.10 7.96 -0.31
N HIS A 134 -14.59 6.84 -0.85
CA HIS A 134 -16.00 6.46 -0.72
C HIS A 134 -16.26 5.44 0.39
N GLU A 135 -15.36 4.45 0.56
CA GLU A 135 -15.54 3.42 1.59
C GLU A 135 -14.98 3.88 2.95
N LEU A 136 -13.87 4.63 2.93
CA LEU A 136 -13.19 5.08 4.16
C LEU A 136 -13.45 6.56 4.49
N GLY A 137 -14.06 7.33 3.59
CA GLY A 137 -14.35 8.76 3.82
C GLY A 137 -13.12 9.65 3.92
N ILE A 138 -11.99 9.25 3.33
CA ILE A 138 -10.71 9.98 3.39
C ILE A 138 -10.62 10.91 2.18
N ASP A 139 -10.75 12.21 2.41
CA ASP A 139 -10.55 13.26 1.40
C ASP A 139 -10.07 14.56 2.07
N PRO A 140 -8.91 15.13 1.69
CA PRO A 140 -7.95 14.64 0.69
C PRO A 140 -7.07 13.48 1.18
N VAL A 141 -6.58 12.68 0.23
CA VAL A 141 -5.65 11.57 0.45
C VAL A 141 -4.20 12.05 0.30
N LEU A 142 -3.45 12.06 1.40
CA LEU A 142 -1.98 12.20 1.37
C LEU A 142 -1.31 10.93 0.83
N VAL A 143 -0.44 11.08 -0.17
CA VAL A 143 0.49 10.04 -0.62
C VAL A 143 1.91 10.60 -0.59
N THR A 144 2.85 9.82 -0.06
CA THR A 144 4.26 10.22 0.05
C THR A 144 5.16 9.28 -0.75
N CYS A 145 6.30 9.79 -1.22
CA CYS A 145 7.36 8.97 -1.77
C CYS A 145 8.74 9.61 -1.52
N ASP A 146 9.81 8.83 -1.63
CA ASP A 146 11.16 9.40 -1.62
C ASP A 146 11.38 10.29 -2.85
N ASP A 147 12.16 11.35 -2.69
CA ASP A 147 12.52 12.30 -3.75
C ASP A 147 13.29 11.65 -4.91
N THR A 148 14.07 10.62 -4.59
CA THR A 148 14.77 9.77 -5.56
C THR A 148 13.83 8.78 -6.27
N ASN A 149 12.63 8.54 -5.74
CA ASN A 149 11.67 7.59 -6.31
C ASN A 149 10.85 8.22 -7.45
N THR A 150 11.53 8.41 -8.58
CA THR A 150 10.93 8.97 -9.81
C THR A 150 9.73 8.16 -10.29
N GLY A 151 9.72 6.84 -10.07
CA GLY A 151 8.61 5.96 -10.45
C GLY A 151 7.33 6.29 -9.69
N SER A 152 7.40 6.33 -8.36
CA SER A 152 6.25 6.69 -7.53
C SER A 152 5.79 8.12 -7.75
N ARG A 153 6.71 9.07 -7.92
CA ARG A 153 6.37 10.46 -8.26
C ARG A 153 5.48 10.53 -9.50
N LYS A 154 5.91 9.93 -10.62
CA LYS A 154 5.14 9.92 -11.87
C LYS A 154 3.78 9.22 -11.70
N VAL A 155 3.74 8.13 -10.94
CA VAL A 155 2.49 7.42 -10.63
C VAL A 155 1.51 8.33 -9.89
N ILE A 156 1.96 8.99 -8.82
CA ILE A 156 1.15 9.88 -7.98
C ILE A 156 0.61 11.06 -8.80
N GLU A 157 1.49 11.76 -9.53
CA GLU A 157 1.11 12.89 -10.39
C GLU A 157 0.09 12.44 -11.47
N SER A 158 0.30 11.28 -12.10
CA SER A 158 -0.63 10.72 -13.11
C SER A 158 -1.99 10.28 -12.56
N CYS A 159 -2.12 10.20 -11.23
CA CYS A 159 -3.36 9.88 -10.52
C CYS A 159 -3.99 11.13 -9.89
N GLY A 160 -3.54 12.34 -10.26
CA GLY A 160 -4.11 13.60 -9.75
C GLY A 160 -3.44 14.12 -8.48
N GLY A 161 -2.27 13.59 -8.10
CA GLY A 161 -1.51 14.11 -6.97
C GLY A 161 -1.02 15.53 -7.20
N ILE A 162 -1.47 16.44 -6.35
CA ILE A 162 -1.02 17.83 -6.27
C ILE A 162 0.13 17.87 -5.28
N PHE A 163 1.30 18.32 -5.75
CA PHE A 163 2.48 18.46 -4.90
C PHE A 163 2.25 19.53 -3.82
N GLU A 164 2.52 19.18 -2.57
CA GLU A 164 2.44 20.09 -1.41
C GLU A 164 3.83 20.67 -1.10
N ASP A 165 4.72 19.80 -0.59
CA ASP A 165 6.04 20.17 -0.10
C ASP A 165 6.98 18.95 -0.12
N ARG A 166 8.24 19.23 0.25
CA ARG A 166 9.26 18.22 0.56
C ARG A 166 9.64 18.36 2.03
N ARG A 167 9.71 17.23 2.74
CA ARG A 167 10.20 17.12 4.12
C ARG A 167 11.32 16.08 4.15
N ASP A 168 12.54 16.51 4.41
CA ASP A 168 13.75 15.67 4.30
C ASP A 168 13.84 14.98 2.92
N GLU A 169 13.87 13.64 2.84
CA GLU A 169 13.82 12.93 1.57
C GLU A 169 12.40 12.66 1.06
N LYS A 170 11.34 13.04 1.77
CA LYS A 170 9.95 12.72 1.39
C LYS A 170 9.28 13.85 0.62
N LEU A 171 8.75 13.50 -0.56
CA LEU A 171 7.81 14.32 -1.31
C LEU A 171 6.38 13.99 -0.89
N ARG A 172 5.56 15.02 -0.72
CA ARG A 172 4.17 14.91 -0.24
C ARG A 172 3.20 15.42 -1.30
N TYR A 173 2.16 14.64 -1.55
CA TYR A 173 1.14 14.94 -2.55
C TYR A 173 -0.25 14.71 -1.99
N TRP A 174 -1.17 15.64 -2.24
CA TRP A 174 -2.58 15.49 -1.93
C TRP A 174 -3.38 15.10 -3.17
N ILE A 175 -4.25 14.11 -3.03
CA ILE A 175 -5.20 13.70 -4.07
C ILE A 175 -6.61 13.94 -3.52
N HIS A 176 -7.37 14.79 -4.21
CA HIS A 176 -8.76 15.07 -3.86
C HIS A 176 -9.71 14.10 -4.56
N ALA A 177 -10.85 13.83 -3.93
CA ALA A 177 -11.96 13.22 -4.62
C ALA A 177 -12.35 14.07 -5.86
N PRO A 178 -12.73 13.45 -6.99
CA PRO A 178 -13.24 14.19 -8.13
C PRO A 178 -14.41 15.06 -7.67
N ALA A 179 -14.42 16.34 -8.08
CA ALA A 179 -15.57 17.20 -7.82
C ALA A 179 -16.82 16.49 -8.34
N THR A 180 -17.78 16.24 -7.45
CA THR A 180 -19.08 15.73 -7.87
C THR A 180 -19.65 16.75 -8.83
N ALA A 181 -19.86 16.38 -10.09
CA ALA A 181 -20.56 17.23 -11.03
C ALA A 181 -21.94 17.50 -10.41
N ALA A 182 -22.14 18.69 -9.86
CA ALA A 182 -23.46 19.16 -9.45
C ALA A 182 -24.34 19.02 -10.69
N GLY A 183 -25.35 18.15 -10.59
CA GLY A 183 -26.28 17.87 -11.68
C GLY A 183 -26.82 19.18 -12.24
N ARG A 184 -26.76 19.29 -13.58
CA ARG A 184 -27.56 20.26 -14.32
C ARG A 184 -29.02 19.83 -14.28
#